data_AF-A0A913YV59-F1
#
_entry.id   AF-A0A913YV59-F1
#
_cell.length_a   1.000
_cell.length_b   1.000
_cell.length_c   1.000
_cell.angle_alpha   90.00
_cell.angle_beta   90.00
_cell.angle_gamma   90.00
#
_symmetry.space_group_name_H-M   'P 1'
#
loop_
_entity.id
_entity.type
_entity.pdbx_description
1 polymer ?
#
loop_
_entity_poly.entity_id
_entity_poly.type
_entity_poly.pdbx_seq_one_letter_code
_entity_poly.pdbx_strand_id
1 'polypeptide(L)'
;MVFEGPEGFLSNREMFLIGMPRLRQLRVKSDNSCLSETPRQLQHFFTSCLQEYNILTEDKTQYSLPGWQRPPIDLDVNSSEELIDNYCPKPWRYSSFKSIQTLPYMGDNVLYGGGGFVADLGYSITTALSVASSLKENNWIDDSTAAVFVEFTVFSPTTMLFSSVKLLFERFPYVATTTSLRINTFNVYPTTNKTFLQLY
;
A
#
# COMPACT_ATOMS: atom_id res chain seq x y z
N MET A 1 -13.91 -6.89 -11.85
CA MET A 1 -14.89 -5.89 -11.38
C MET A 1 -14.76 -4.68 -12.29
N VAL A 2 -15.81 -4.36 -13.06
CA VAL A 2 -15.84 -3.21 -13.98
C VAL A 2 -16.78 -2.17 -13.36
N PHE A 3 -16.26 -0.99 -13.04
CA PHE A 3 -17.00 0.08 -12.36
C PHE A 3 -17.61 1.04 -13.40
N GLU A 4 -18.90 0.88 -13.74
CA GLU A 4 -19.67 1.86 -14.54
C GLU A 4 -20.95 2.26 -13.78
N GLY A 5 -20.85 3.32 -12.99
CA GLY A 5 -21.97 3.98 -12.31
C GLY A 5 -21.72 5.50 -12.24
N PRO A 6 -22.76 6.33 -12.01
CA PRO A 6 -22.56 7.76 -11.75
C PRO A 6 -21.57 7.96 -10.59
N GLU A 7 -20.75 9.03 -10.67
CA GLU A 7 -19.54 9.23 -9.87
C GLU A 7 -19.66 8.71 -8.43
N GLY A 8 -18.81 7.74 -8.09
CA GLY A 8 -18.72 7.15 -6.75
C GLY A 8 -19.51 5.85 -6.54
N PHE A 9 -20.57 5.53 -7.28
CA PHE A 9 -21.25 4.25 -7.10
C PHE A 9 -20.41 3.07 -7.63
N LEU A 10 -20.43 1.96 -6.90
CA LEU A 10 -19.90 0.69 -7.40
C LEU A 10 -20.76 0.16 -8.56
N SER A 11 -20.24 -0.83 -9.28
CA SER A 11 -20.89 -1.38 -10.48
C SER A 11 -22.30 -1.93 -10.26
N ASN A 12 -22.59 -2.43 -9.06
CA ASN A 12 -23.91 -2.91 -8.66
C ASN A 12 -24.87 -1.78 -8.24
N ARG A 13 -24.38 -0.54 -8.10
CA ARG A 13 -25.13 0.65 -7.65
C ARG A 13 -25.75 0.55 -6.25
N GLU A 14 -25.30 -0.41 -5.43
CA GLU A 14 -25.79 -0.58 -4.05
C GLU A 14 -24.90 0.10 -3.02
N MET A 15 -23.63 0.31 -3.37
CA MET A 15 -22.62 0.89 -2.50
C MET A 15 -22.00 2.10 -3.17
N PHE A 16 -21.67 3.10 -2.37
CA PHE A 16 -21.02 4.34 -2.77
C PHE A 16 -19.59 4.38 -2.20
N LEU A 17 -18.61 4.60 -3.05
CA LEU A 17 -17.20 4.73 -2.70
C LEU A 17 -16.95 6.07 -2.01
N ILE A 18 -16.39 6.03 -0.81
CA ILE A 18 -16.09 7.20 0.01
C ILE A 18 -14.60 7.48 -0.04
N GLY A 19 -14.26 8.71 -0.40
CA GLY A 19 -12.88 9.16 -0.50
C GLY A 19 -12.14 8.52 -1.68
N MET A 20 -10.82 8.50 -1.58
CA MET A 20 -9.94 8.02 -2.64
C MET A 20 -9.39 6.63 -2.28
N PRO A 21 -9.60 5.62 -3.14
CA PRO A 21 -8.91 4.35 -3.02
C PRO A 21 -7.40 4.54 -3.11
N ARG A 22 -6.65 3.78 -2.32
CA ARG A 22 -5.19 3.82 -2.34
C ARG A 22 -4.58 2.42 -2.38
N LEU A 23 -3.43 2.33 -3.03
CA LEU A 23 -2.50 1.24 -2.89
C LEU A 23 -1.42 1.64 -1.89
N ARG A 24 -1.03 0.75 -1.00
CA ARG A 24 0.08 0.97 -0.05
C ARG A 24 1.01 -0.22 -0.04
N GLN A 25 2.26 -0.01 -0.40
CA GLN A 25 3.28 -1.05 -0.51
C GLN A 25 4.29 -0.97 0.62
N LEU A 26 4.69 -2.14 1.10
CA LEU A 26 5.81 -2.34 2.01
C LEU A 26 6.89 -3.16 1.31
N ARG A 27 8.13 -2.75 1.52
CA ARG A 27 9.32 -3.30 0.87
C ARG A 27 10.36 -3.72 1.90
N VAL A 28 11.21 -4.66 1.53
CA VAL A 28 12.40 -5.06 2.30
C VAL A 28 13.62 -4.43 1.65
N LYS A 29 14.59 -3.99 2.46
CA LYS A 29 15.88 -3.56 1.92
C LYS A 29 16.59 -4.74 1.28
N SER A 30 17.08 -4.53 0.07
CA SER A 30 18.04 -5.43 -0.54
C SER A 30 19.35 -5.35 0.25
N ASP A 31 19.74 -6.45 0.88
CA ASP A 31 20.98 -6.55 1.65
C ASP A 31 21.85 -7.69 1.09
N ASN A 32 23.16 -7.45 1.07
CA ASN A 32 24.15 -8.43 0.65
C ASN A 32 24.69 -9.25 1.83
N SER A 33 24.30 -8.93 3.06
CA SER A 33 24.73 -9.66 4.27
C SER A 33 24.49 -11.17 4.14
N CYS A 34 23.33 -11.60 3.65
CA CYS A 34 23.00 -13.00 3.45
C CYS A 34 23.72 -13.67 2.27
N LEU A 35 24.39 -12.93 1.37
CA LEU A 35 25.26 -13.55 0.37
C LEU A 35 26.47 -14.22 1.01
N SER A 36 26.92 -13.74 2.17
CA SER A 36 28.02 -14.37 2.92
C SER A 36 27.67 -15.78 3.42
N GLU A 37 26.38 -16.07 3.60
CA GLU A 37 25.86 -17.38 4.00
C GLU A 37 25.66 -18.32 2.81
N THR A 38 25.69 -17.81 1.58
CA THR A 38 25.56 -18.64 0.37
C THR A 38 26.87 -19.37 0.04
N PRO A 39 26.82 -20.61 -0.47
CA PRO A 39 27.99 -21.34 -0.92
C PRO A 39 28.81 -20.51 -1.92
N ARG A 40 30.14 -20.48 -1.78
CA ARG A 40 31.02 -19.63 -2.60
C ARG A 40 30.83 -19.81 -4.11
N GLN A 41 30.48 -21.02 -4.55
CA GLN A 41 30.21 -21.34 -5.95
C GLN A 41 28.94 -20.66 -6.49
N LEU A 42 27.98 -20.36 -5.61
CA LEU A 42 26.69 -19.75 -5.94
C LEU A 42 26.68 -18.23 -5.77
N GLN A 43 27.63 -17.66 -5.03
CA GLN A 43 27.72 -16.21 -4.79
C GLN A 43 27.76 -15.37 -6.06
N HIS A 44 28.31 -15.90 -7.17
CA HIS A 44 28.37 -15.16 -8.45
C HIS A 44 27.07 -15.22 -9.25
N PHE A 45 26.14 -16.10 -8.89
CA PHE A 45 24.84 -16.22 -9.56
C PHE A 45 23.78 -15.29 -8.98
N PHE A 46 23.99 -14.76 -7.76
CA PHE A 46 23.03 -13.90 -7.07
C PHE A 46 23.62 -12.51 -6.82
N THR A 47 22.97 -11.48 -7.33
CA THR A 47 23.36 -10.08 -7.17
C THR A 47 22.91 -9.47 -5.84
N SER A 48 21.87 -10.02 -5.24
CA SER A 48 21.32 -9.59 -3.95
C SER A 48 20.58 -10.73 -3.27
N CYS A 49 20.31 -10.55 -1.98
CA CYS A 49 19.44 -11.42 -1.23
C CYS A 49 18.34 -10.61 -0.54
N LEU A 50 17.17 -11.25 -0.42
CA LEU A 50 16.01 -10.69 0.25
C LEU A 50 15.77 -11.46 1.54
N GLN A 51 15.85 -10.74 2.65
CA GLN A 51 15.50 -11.27 3.95
C GLN A 51 13.99 -11.28 4.14
N GLU A 52 13.53 -12.02 5.14
CA GLU A 52 12.13 -11.93 5.59
C GLU A 52 11.80 -10.50 6.04
N TYR A 53 10.57 -10.09 5.77
CA TYR A 53 10.10 -8.79 6.22
C TYR A 53 10.01 -8.75 7.74
N ASN A 54 10.58 -7.70 8.32
CA ASN A 54 10.26 -7.22 9.65
C ASN A 54 10.37 -5.68 9.68
N ILE A 55 9.92 -5.06 10.77
CA ILE A 55 9.89 -3.59 10.90
C ILE A 55 11.29 -2.95 10.82
N LEU A 56 12.35 -3.71 11.13
CA LEU A 56 13.75 -3.27 11.09
C LEU A 56 14.36 -3.41 9.69
N THR A 57 13.97 -4.43 8.93
CA THR A 57 14.43 -4.70 7.55
C THR A 57 13.59 -3.97 6.49
N GLU A 58 12.51 -3.31 6.90
CA GLU A 58 11.68 -2.46 6.04
C GLU A 58 12.50 -1.39 5.31
N ASP A 59 12.29 -1.28 4.00
CA ASP A 59 12.85 -0.21 3.20
C ASP A 59 12.07 1.08 3.42
N LYS A 60 12.79 2.08 3.96
CA LYS A 60 12.29 3.41 4.30
C LYS A 60 12.99 4.50 3.48
N THR A 61 13.55 4.13 2.34
CA THR A 61 14.21 5.08 1.44
C THR A 61 13.23 6.19 1.07
N GLN A 62 13.58 7.43 1.45
CA GLN A 62 12.65 8.55 1.43
C GLN A 62 12.22 8.93 0.01
N TYR A 63 13.15 8.88 -0.95
CA TYR A 63 12.92 9.26 -2.34
C TYR A 63 13.53 8.22 -3.28
N SER A 64 12.73 7.79 -4.26
CA SER A 64 13.17 6.92 -5.36
C SER A 64 12.57 7.43 -6.66
N LEU A 65 13.27 7.18 -7.76
CA LEU A 65 12.72 7.34 -9.10
C LEU A 65 11.79 6.14 -9.42
N PRO A 66 10.93 6.26 -10.44
CA PRO A 66 10.23 5.10 -10.99
C PRO A 66 11.18 3.93 -11.29
N GLY A 67 10.77 2.73 -10.93
CA GLY A 67 11.60 1.52 -11.00
C GLY A 67 12.55 1.33 -9.82
N TRP A 68 12.31 1.99 -8.68
CA TRP A 68 13.13 1.88 -7.47
C TRP A 68 14.61 2.26 -7.69
N GLN A 69 14.84 3.18 -8.62
CA GLN A 69 16.18 3.67 -8.93
C GLN A 69 16.55 4.83 -7.99
N ARG A 70 17.85 4.95 -7.70
CA ARG A 70 18.34 6.09 -6.92
C ARG A 70 18.31 7.36 -7.78
N PRO A 71 17.85 8.50 -7.24
CA PRO A 71 17.95 9.76 -7.94
C PRO A 71 19.42 10.13 -8.19
N PRO A 72 19.74 10.83 -9.30
CA PRO A 72 21.10 11.22 -9.67
C PRO A 72 21.68 12.30 -8.74
N ILE A 73 20.85 12.92 -7.90
CA ILE A 73 21.21 13.93 -6.91
C ILE A 73 20.77 13.39 -5.55
N ASP A 74 21.58 13.64 -4.52
CA ASP A 74 21.22 13.33 -3.13
C ASP A 74 20.07 14.25 -2.69
N LEU A 75 18.84 13.79 -2.90
CA LEU A 75 17.64 14.47 -2.45
C LEU A 75 17.37 14.15 -0.98
N ASP A 76 17.11 15.19 -0.21
CA ASP A 76 16.82 15.12 1.22
C ASP A 76 15.57 15.94 1.59
N VAL A 77 15.30 16.06 2.88
CA VAL A 77 14.14 16.84 3.38
C VAL A 77 14.30 18.35 3.15
N ASN A 78 15.51 18.83 2.88
CA ASN A 78 15.82 20.25 2.67
C ASN A 78 15.79 20.63 1.18
N SER A 79 15.69 19.64 0.29
CA SER A 79 15.60 19.82 -1.16
C SER A 79 14.27 20.51 -1.52
N SER A 80 14.26 21.32 -2.58
CA SER A 80 13.04 22.04 -2.97
C SER A 80 11.93 21.08 -3.39
N GLU A 81 10.69 21.39 -3.01
CA GLU A 81 9.54 20.55 -3.35
C GLU A 81 9.39 20.35 -4.86
N GLU A 82 9.65 21.39 -5.66
CA GLU A 82 9.61 21.32 -7.12
C GLU A 82 10.62 20.32 -7.68
N LEU A 83 11.86 20.28 -7.14
CA LEU A 83 12.85 19.29 -7.56
C LEU A 83 12.39 17.87 -7.20
N ILE A 84 11.86 17.66 -6.00
CA ILE A 84 11.38 16.35 -5.56
C ILE A 84 10.19 15.89 -6.41
N ASP A 85 9.26 16.79 -6.72
CA ASP A 85 8.09 16.51 -7.58
C ASP A 85 8.50 16.17 -9.02
N ASN A 86 9.54 16.80 -9.55
CA ASN A 86 10.06 16.51 -10.88
C ASN A 86 10.73 15.14 -11.00
N TYR A 87 11.46 14.69 -9.98
CA TYR A 87 12.24 13.45 -10.04
C TYR A 87 11.52 12.24 -9.43
N CYS A 88 10.90 12.40 -8.27
CA CYS A 88 10.42 11.28 -7.45
C CYS A 88 8.91 11.41 -7.25
N PRO A 89 8.04 10.84 -8.09
CA PRO A 89 6.59 10.97 -7.91
C PRO A 89 6.11 10.37 -6.57
N LYS A 90 4.97 10.83 -6.04
CA LYS A 90 4.45 10.42 -4.72
C LYS A 90 4.46 8.91 -4.43
N PRO A 91 4.09 8.00 -5.36
CA PRO A 91 4.15 6.54 -5.15
C PRO A 91 5.54 5.98 -4.86
N TRP A 92 6.60 6.73 -5.16
CA TRP A 92 8.00 6.33 -5.01
C TRP A 92 8.66 7.01 -3.81
N ARG A 93 7.85 7.61 -2.92
CA ARG A 93 8.30 8.25 -1.68
C ARG A 93 7.82 7.45 -0.48
N TYR A 94 8.71 7.19 0.47
CA TYR A 94 8.32 6.52 1.70
C TYR A 94 7.52 7.48 2.60
N SER A 95 6.36 7.01 3.06
CA SER A 95 5.52 7.72 4.04
C SER A 95 5.55 7.02 5.39
N SER A 96 5.79 7.79 6.45
CA SER A 96 5.75 7.29 7.81
C SER A 96 4.32 7.02 8.28
N PHE A 97 4.14 6.12 9.24
CA PHE A 97 2.83 5.85 9.85
C PHE A 97 2.14 7.12 10.42
N LYS A 98 2.92 8.12 10.85
CA LYS A 98 2.40 9.41 11.33
C LYS A 98 1.84 10.27 10.21
N SER A 99 2.51 10.31 9.05
CA SER A 99 2.11 11.15 7.92
C SER A 99 0.87 10.61 7.21
N ILE A 100 0.72 9.29 7.13
CA ILE A 100 -0.45 8.64 6.53
C ILE A 100 -1.51 8.19 7.56
N GLN A 101 -1.29 8.45 8.84
CA GLN A 101 -2.22 8.18 9.96
C GLN A 101 -2.70 6.73 10.02
N THR A 102 -1.76 5.81 9.88
CA THR A 102 -2.01 4.36 9.85
C THR A 102 -1.40 3.70 11.07
N LEU A 103 -1.98 2.58 11.46
CA LEU A 103 -1.46 1.70 12.51
C LEU A 103 -0.80 0.46 11.88
N PRO A 104 0.10 -0.22 12.61
CA PRO A 104 0.58 -1.53 12.21
C PRO A 104 -0.58 -2.51 11.93
N TYR A 105 -0.37 -3.41 10.96
CA TYR A 105 -1.38 -4.38 10.55
C TYR A 105 -0.83 -5.80 10.71
N MET A 106 -1.56 -6.63 11.43
CA MET A 106 -1.25 -8.05 11.55
C MET A 106 -1.79 -8.79 10.31
N GLY A 107 -0.87 -9.28 9.46
CA GLY A 107 -1.18 -10.21 8.37
C GLY A 107 -1.35 -11.64 8.88
N ASP A 108 -1.17 -12.63 8.00
CA ASP A 108 -1.33 -14.04 8.39
C ASP A 108 -0.30 -14.45 9.46
N ASN A 109 0.98 -14.13 9.24
CA ASN A 109 2.08 -14.46 10.15
C ASN A 109 3.06 -13.31 10.38
N VAL A 110 2.83 -12.14 9.77
CA VAL A 110 3.77 -11.02 9.76
C VAL A 110 3.09 -9.75 10.26
N LEU A 111 3.76 -9.03 11.16
CA LEU A 111 3.34 -7.71 11.61
C LEU A 111 3.92 -6.65 10.67
N TYR A 112 3.05 -6.07 9.85
CA TYR A 112 3.40 -5.00 8.92
C TYR A 112 3.38 -3.64 9.62
N GLY A 113 4.40 -2.82 9.37
CA GLY A 113 4.46 -1.45 9.81
C GLY A 113 3.30 -0.60 9.27
N GLY A 114 3.03 0.53 9.94
CA GLY A 114 2.01 1.48 9.48
C GLY A 114 2.44 2.27 8.24
N GLY A 115 3.74 2.41 7.97
CA GLY A 115 4.25 3.21 6.86
C GLY A 115 4.05 2.59 5.47
N GLY A 116 4.85 3.06 4.53
CA GLY A 116 5.00 2.47 3.21
C GLY A 116 4.93 3.49 2.08
N PHE A 117 4.97 2.97 0.86
CA PHE A 117 4.87 3.72 -0.38
C PHE A 117 3.41 3.75 -0.82
N VAL A 118 2.84 4.94 -1.04
CA VAL A 118 1.39 5.10 -1.24
C VAL A 118 1.10 5.63 -2.64
N ALA A 119 0.24 4.91 -3.38
CA ALA A 119 -0.30 5.36 -4.64
C ALA A 119 -1.80 5.56 -4.54
N ASP A 120 -2.19 6.83 -4.59
CA ASP A 120 -3.58 7.25 -4.61
C ASP A 120 -4.17 7.11 -6.03
N LEU A 121 -5.28 6.38 -6.18
CA LEU A 121 -5.83 6.01 -7.49
C LEU A 121 -6.70 7.11 -8.13
N GLY A 122 -7.02 8.18 -7.39
CA GLY A 122 -7.94 9.22 -7.84
C GLY A 122 -9.41 8.82 -7.71
N TYR A 123 -10.29 9.72 -8.14
CA TYR A 123 -11.75 9.58 -7.98
C TYR A 123 -12.45 8.99 -9.20
N SER A 124 -11.77 8.91 -10.36
CA SER A 124 -12.33 8.34 -11.58
C SER A 124 -11.64 7.03 -11.95
N ILE A 125 -12.35 6.20 -12.71
CA ILE A 125 -11.78 4.97 -13.25
C ILE A 125 -10.63 5.26 -14.24
N THR A 126 -10.72 6.37 -14.98
CA THR A 126 -9.68 6.77 -15.93
C THR A 126 -8.38 7.14 -15.22
N THR A 127 -8.44 7.89 -14.11
CA THR A 127 -7.24 8.18 -13.31
C THR A 127 -6.70 6.92 -12.65
N ALA A 128 -7.58 6.08 -12.10
CA ALA A 128 -7.18 4.85 -11.43
C ALA A 128 -6.44 3.89 -12.38
N LEU A 129 -6.96 3.72 -13.60
CA LEU A 129 -6.32 2.91 -14.63
C LEU A 129 -5.00 3.54 -15.10
N SER A 130 -4.93 4.85 -15.25
CA SER A 130 -3.68 5.54 -15.64
C SER A 130 -2.60 5.36 -14.57
N VAL A 131 -2.94 5.52 -13.29
CA VAL A 131 -2.02 5.31 -12.17
C VAL A 131 -1.57 3.85 -12.13
N ALA A 132 -2.52 2.90 -12.15
CA ALA A 132 -2.21 1.47 -12.11
C ALA A 132 -1.31 1.02 -13.28
N SER A 133 -1.57 1.51 -14.49
CA SER A 133 -0.72 1.25 -15.67
C SER A 133 0.69 1.81 -15.49
N SER A 134 0.82 3.06 -15.05
CA SER A 134 2.13 3.68 -14.80
C SER A 134 2.94 2.92 -13.74
N LEU A 135 2.30 2.49 -12.64
CA LEU A 135 2.95 1.68 -11.59
C LEU A 135 3.40 0.32 -12.13
N LYS A 136 2.58 -0.32 -12.96
CA LYS A 136 2.90 -1.61 -13.58
C LYS A 136 4.07 -1.50 -14.55
N GLU A 137 4.04 -0.51 -15.45
CA GLU A 137 5.08 -0.27 -16.45
C GLU A 137 6.46 0.01 -15.82
N ASN A 138 6.46 0.63 -14.64
CA ASN A 138 7.67 0.96 -13.90
C ASN A 138 8.03 -0.06 -12.81
N ASN A 139 7.42 -1.26 -12.79
CA ASN A 139 7.72 -2.31 -11.79
C ASN A 139 7.60 -1.83 -10.33
N TRP A 140 6.53 -1.12 -10.00
CA TRP A 140 6.29 -0.68 -8.62
C TRP A 140 6.23 -1.88 -7.66
N ILE A 141 5.56 -2.97 -8.08
CA ILE A 141 5.65 -4.27 -7.41
C ILE A 141 6.77 -5.07 -8.07
N ASP A 142 7.79 -5.43 -7.29
CA ASP A 142 9.00 -6.14 -7.73
C ASP A 142 9.45 -7.18 -6.68
N ASP A 143 10.66 -7.72 -6.86
CA ASP A 143 11.21 -8.71 -5.97
C ASP A 143 11.39 -8.24 -4.51
N SER A 144 11.59 -6.95 -4.26
CA SER A 144 11.76 -6.44 -2.88
C SER A 144 10.42 -6.17 -2.18
N THR A 145 9.29 -6.42 -2.83
CA THR A 145 7.96 -6.18 -2.29
C THR A 145 7.55 -7.27 -1.32
N ALA A 146 7.27 -6.89 -0.07
CA ALA A 146 6.80 -7.78 0.98
C ALA A 146 5.27 -7.84 1.06
N ALA A 147 4.61 -6.69 0.90
CA ALA A 147 3.17 -6.61 0.96
C ALA A 147 2.60 -5.42 0.18
N VAL A 148 1.38 -5.58 -0.31
CA VAL A 148 0.58 -4.52 -0.93
C VAL A 148 -0.82 -4.54 -0.34
N PHE A 149 -1.25 -3.40 0.17
CA PHE A 149 -2.60 -3.16 0.63
C PHE A 149 -3.38 -2.42 -0.45
N VAL A 150 -4.60 -2.88 -0.72
CA VAL A 150 -5.64 -2.11 -1.41
C VAL A 150 -6.63 -1.65 -0.35
N GLU A 151 -6.73 -0.34 -0.13
CA GLU A 151 -7.50 0.24 0.96
C GLU A 151 -8.53 1.22 0.41
N PHE A 152 -9.80 0.99 0.74
CA PHE A 152 -10.90 1.89 0.37
C PHE A 152 -12.07 1.75 1.35
N THR A 153 -12.97 2.74 1.34
CA THR A 153 -14.17 2.72 2.18
C THR A 153 -15.40 2.85 1.31
N VAL A 154 -16.44 2.08 1.61
CA VAL A 154 -17.73 2.16 0.93
C VAL A 154 -18.84 2.44 1.93
N PHE A 155 -19.87 3.12 1.47
CA PHE A 155 -21.08 3.43 2.21
C PHE A 155 -22.27 2.75 1.53
N SER A 156 -23.13 2.10 2.31
CA SER A 156 -24.39 1.57 1.81
C SER A 156 -25.54 2.52 2.20
N PRO A 157 -26.18 3.19 1.23
CA PRO A 157 -27.32 4.06 1.53
C PRO A 157 -28.51 3.29 2.14
N THR A 158 -28.67 2.01 1.80
CA THR A 158 -29.77 1.17 2.28
C THR A 158 -29.66 0.87 3.78
N THR A 159 -28.47 0.58 4.28
CA THR A 159 -28.24 0.24 5.70
C THR A 159 -27.68 1.39 6.52
N MET A 160 -27.29 2.49 5.86
CA MET A 160 -26.57 3.63 6.46
C MET A 160 -25.24 3.24 7.13
N LEU A 161 -24.64 2.12 6.73
CA LEU A 161 -23.38 1.62 7.27
C LEU A 161 -22.20 1.97 6.36
N PHE A 162 -21.06 2.22 6.99
CA PHE A 162 -19.76 2.32 6.32
C PHE A 162 -19.03 0.99 6.44
N SER A 163 -18.30 0.60 5.40
CA SER A 163 -17.42 -0.56 5.41
C SER A 163 -16.03 -0.16 4.95
N SER A 164 -15.04 -0.30 5.83
CA SER A 164 -13.63 -0.17 5.48
C SER A 164 -13.14 -1.50 4.96
N VAL A 165 -12.63 -1.51 3.73
CA VAL A 165 -12.13 -2.69 3.03
C VAL A 165 -10.62 -2.61 2.94
N LYS A 166 -9.94 -3.67 3.37
CA LYS A 166 -8.50 -3.89 3.19
C LYS A 166 -8.29 -5.23 2.53
N LEU A 167 -7.75 -5.23 1.33
CA LEU A 167 -7.19 -6.42 0.69
C LEU A 167 -5.68 -6.36 0.87
N LEU A 168 -5.11 -7.41 1.44
CA LEU A 168 -3.67 -7.54 1.65
C LEU A 168 -3.15 -8.65 0.73
N PHE A 169 -2.17 -8.31 -0.10
CA PHE A 169 -1.34 -9.25 -0.83
C PHE A 169 0.01 -9.35 -0.12
N GLU A 170 0.40 -10.53 0.33
CA GLU A 170 1.69 -10.78 0.99
C GLU A 170 2.55 -11.66 0.08
N ARG A 171 3.84 -11.35 0.04
CA ARG A 171 4.84 -12.12 -0.68
C ARG A 171 5.96 -12.52 0.27
N PHE A 172 6.16 -13.82 0.40
CA PHE A 172 7.23 -14.39 1.20
C PHE A 172 8.48 -14.66 0.32
N PRO A 173 9.70 -14.60 0.88
CA PRO A 173 10.94 -14.80 0.13
C PRO A 173 11.02 -16.17 -0.58
N TYR A 174 10.33 -17.18 -0.05
CA TYR A 174 10.36 -18.57 -0.57
C TYR A 174 9.27 -18.85 -1.62
N VAL A 175 8.82 -17.83 -2.36
CA VAL A 175 7.87 -17.91 -3.50
C VAL A 175 6.39 -18.03 -3.12
N ALA A 176 6.05 -18.26 -1.85
CA ALA A 176 4.65 -18.23 -1.42
C ALA A 176 4.07 -16.82 -1.47
N THR A 177 2.90 -16.67 -2.10
CA THR A 177 2.08 -15.46 -2.02
C THR A 177 0.73 -15.81 -1.40
N THR A 178 0.24 -14.94 -0.52
CA THR A 178 -1.10 -15.08 0.08
C THR A 178 -1.90 -13.81 -0.15
N THR A 179 -3.21 -13.94 -0.21
CA THR A 179 -4.12 -12.80 -0.23
C THR A 179 -5.16 -12.96 0.86
N SER A 180 -5.36 -11.90 1.63
CA SER A 180 -6.36 -11.86 2.69
C SER A 180 -7.27 -10.63 2.51
N LEU A 181 -8.55 -10.80 2.83
CA LEU A 181 -9.56 -9.75 2.75
C LEU A 181 -10.14 -9.49 4.13
N ARG A 182 -10.10 -8.24 4.56
CA ARG A 182 -10.72 -7.78 5.80
C ARG A 182 -11.71 -6.66 5.52
N ILE A 183 -12.94 -6.86 5.95
CA ILE A 183 -14.03 -5.89 5.84
C ILE A 183 -14.50 -5.57 7.25
N ASN A 184 -14.37 -4.31 7.66
CA ASN A 184 -14.88 -3.83 8.94
C ASN A 184 -16.05 -2.89 8.67
N THR A 185 -17.25 -3.30 9.05
CA THR A 185 -18.48 -2.51 8.91
C THR A 185 -18.80 -1.80 10.22
N PHE A 186 -19.12 -0.52 10.15
CA PHE A 186 -19.41 0.33 11.32
C PHE A 186 -20.44 1.39 10.99
N ASN A 187 -21.14 1.86 12.03
CA ASN A 187 -22.05 2.99 11.94
C ASN A 187 -21.33 4.25 12.45
N VAL A 188 -21.32 5.31 11.64
CA VAL A 188 -20.77 6.62 12.02
C VAL A 188 -21.86 7.54 12.58
N TYR A 189 -23.11 7.29 12.22
CA TYR A 189 -24.24 8.08 12.68
C TYR A 189 -24.71 7.58 14.05
N PRO A 190 -24.77 8.44 15.07
CA PRO A 190 -25.31 8.04 16.37
C PRO A 190 -26.77 7.61 16.20
N THR A 191 -27.13 6.48 16.83
CA THR A 191 -28.53 6.05 16.88
C THR A 191 -29.35 7.11 17.59
N THR A 192 -30.33 7.70 16.89
CA THR A 192 -31.26 8.67 17.46
C THR A 192 -32.16 8.07 18.55
N ASN A 193 -32.19 6.74 18.65
CA ASN A 193 -32.95 6.02 19.66
C ASN A 193 -32.12 5.77 20.92
N LYS A 194 -32.41 6.52 21.99
CA LYS A 194 -31.72 6.45 23.30
C LYS A 194 -31.81 5.09 24.00
N THR A 195 -32.67 4.19 23.51
CA THR A 195 -32.87 2.83 24.07
C THR A 195 -31.76 1.84 23.67
N PHE A 196 -31.02 2.09 22.59
CA PHE A 196 -29.91 1.21 22.17
C PHE A 196 -28.58 1.47 22.90
N LEU A 197 -28.45 2.61 23.59
CA LEU A 197 -27.25 2.96 24.35
C LEU A 197 -27.17 2.28 25.73
N GLN A 198 -28.12 1.43 26.09
CA GLN A 198 -28.16 0.71 27.37
C GLN A 198 -27.58 -0.72 27.30
N LEU A 199 -27.07 -1.17 26.16
CA LEU A 199 -26.49 -2.51 25.99
C LEU A 199 -24.97 -2.52 25.77
N TYR A 200 -24.28 -1.44 26.12
CA TYR A 200 -22.83 -1.40 26.28
C TYR A 200 -22.46 -0.87 27.66
#